data_AF-A0A921E5M2-F1
#
_entry.id   AF-A0A921E5M2-F1
#
_cell.length_a   1.000
_cell.length_b   1.000
_cell.length_c   1.000
_cell.angle_alpha   90.00
_cell.angle_beta   90.00
_cell.angle_gamma   90.00
#
_symmetry.space_group_name_H-M   'P 1'
#
loop_
_entity.id
_entity.type
_entity.pdbx_description
1 polymer ?
#
loop_
_entity_poly.entity_id
_entity_poly.type
_entity_poly.pdbx_seq_one_letter_code
_entity_poly.pdbx_strand_id
1 'polypeptide(L)'
;MQAVSHVEFEGRLKTGAGAPRSGGGLIRLAVVGACALMLSACVSAKEQRAMDLGQCADFGFQPGTDAFAQCMMDVSQQREMMQQNRLLAQQAQLAARNREEESRRDLYRALSLQRTGDKNFPVCGASSAGGLDARNGTWYGPNCRAK
;
A
#
# COMPACT_ATOMS: atom_id res chain seq x y z
N MET A 1 -19.42 -7.68 10.04
CA MET A 1 -19.53 -6.97 11.33
C MET A 1 -18.11 -6.62 11.76
N GLN A 2 -17.78 -5.33 11.69
CA GLN A 2 -16.44 -4.81 12.00
C GLN A 2 -16.32 -4.62 13.52
N ALA A 3 -15.38 -5.32 14.16
CA ALA A 3 -14.97 -5.00 15.52
C ALA A 3 -13.82 -4.00 15.42
N VAL A 4 -14.18 -2.72 15.41
CA VAL A 4 -13.24 -1.62 15.61
C VAL A 4 -12.95 -1.62 17.10
N SER A 5 -11.81 -2.21 17.51
CA SER A 5 -11.33 -2.06 18.87
C SER A 5 -10.92 -0.60 19.07
N HIS A 6 -11.88 0.20 19.57
CA HIS A 6 -11.61 1.48 20.19
C HIS A 6 -10.62 1.22 21.33
N VAL A 7 -9.37 1.58 21.13
CA VAL A 7 -8.43 1.76 22.23
C VAL A 7 -8.78 3.10 22.86
N GLU A 8 -9.68 3.06 23.84
CA GLU A 8 -9.98 4.18 24.72
C GLU A 8 -8.77 4.40 25.63
N PHE A 9 -7.81 5.16 25.12
CA PHE A 9 -6.67 5.61 25.91
C PHE A 9 -7.15 6.81 26.74
N GLU A 10 -7.66 6.56 27.94
CA GLU A 10 -7.85 7.59 28.98
C GLU A 10 -6.47 8.12 29.45
N GLY A 11 -5.79 8.81 28.55
CA GLY A 11 -4.69 9.68 28.89
C GLY A 11 -5.26 10.94 29.50
N ARG A 12 -5.41 10.97 30.84
CA ARG A 12 -5.70 12.18 31.62
C ARG A 12 -4.67 13.26 31.26
N LEU A 13 -5.03 14.12 30.30
CA LEU A 13 -4.29 15.33 29.97
C LEU A 13 -4.38 16.26 31.18
N LYS A 14 -3.35 16.22 32.02
CA LYS A 14 -3.06 17.30 32.95
C LYS A 14 -2.69 18.51 32.10
N THR A 15 -3.64 19.42 31.92
CA THR A 15 -3.44 20.77 31.42
C THR A 15 -2.55 21.55 32.38
N GLY A 16 -1.25 21.32 32.29
CA GLY A 16 -0.23 22.17 32.87
C GLY A 16 0.23 23.15 31.80
N ALA A 17 -0.30 24.37 31.86
CA ALA A 17 0.25 25.51 31.13
C ALA A 17 1.75 25.62 31.43
N GLY A 18 2.57 25.54 30.40
CA GLY A 18 4.02 25.58 30.53
C GLY A 18 4.70 25.16 29.24
N ALA A 19 4.70 26.03 28.25
CA ALA A 19 5.65 25.91 27.15
C ALA A 19 7.08 25.91 27.73
N PRO A 20 7.96 25.05 27.21
CA PRO A 20 9.16 25.64 26.65
C PRO A 20 9.49 25.14 25.25
N ARG A 21 10.04 26.09 24.51
CA ARG A 21 10.59 26.00 23.16
C ARG A 21 11.70 24.94 23.14
N SER A 22 11.53 23.85 22.38
CA SER A 22 12.65 23.03 21.90
C SER A 22 12.19 22.11 20.76
N GLY A 23 12.59 22.44 19.53
CA GLY A 23 12.26 21.67 18.31
C GLY A 23 12.81 20.24 18.29
N GLY A 24 13.50 19.77 19.33
CA GLY A 24 14.00 18.40 19.45
C GLY A 24 13.00 17.40 20.07
N GLY A 25 11.97 17.85 20.79
CA GLY A 25 11.04 16.96 21.50
C GLY A 25 10.06 16.22 20.58
N LEU A 26 9.54 16.92 19.57
CA LEU A 26 8.58 16.35 18.61
C LEU A 26 9.24 15.30 17.70
N ILE A 27 10.50 15.51 17.31
CA ILE A 27 11.25 14.54 16.51
C ILE A 27 11.51 13.26 17.33
N ARG A 28 11.87 13.39 18.61
CA ARG A 28 12.09 12.22 19.48
C ARG A 28 10.80 11.43 19.72
N LEU A 29 9.67 12.09 19.94
CA LEU A 29 8.37 11.43 20.07
C LEU A 29 7.93 10.74 18.77
N ALA A 30 8.17 11.37 17.62
CA ALA A 30 7.88 10.78 16.32
C ALA A 30 8.75 9.54 16.02
N VAL A 31 10.03 9.58 16.36
CA VAL A 31 10.96 8.44 16.19
C VAL A 31 10.56 7.28 17.09
N VAL A 32 10.23 7.53 18.36
CA VAL A 32 9.78 6.47 19.29
C VAL A 32 8.45 5.87 18.82
N GLY A 33 7.50 6.70 18.36
CA GLY A 33 6.24 6.23 17.80
C GLY A 33 6.42 5.38 16.54
N ALA A 34 7.29 5.80 15.61
CA ALA A 34 7.59 5.05 14.40
C ALA A 34 8.27 3.71 14.69
N CYS A 35 9.21 3.66 15.66
CA CYS A 35 9.85 2.42 16.07
C CYS A 35 8.87 1.42 16.69
N ALA A 36 7.89 1.89 17.48
CA ALA A 36 6.87 1.03 18.07
C ALA A 36 5.95 0.39 17.01
N LEU A 37 5.61 1.13 15.94
CA LEU A 37 4.75 0.63 14.85
C LEU A 37 5.45 -0.42 13.97
N MET A 38 6.76 -0.35 13.80
CA MET A 38 7.52 -1.34 13.01
C MET A 38 7.59 -2.71 13.70
N LEU A 39 7.50 -2.76 15.03
CA LEU A 39 7.61 -4.00 15.80
C LEU A 39 6.32 -4.84 15.77
N SER A 40 5.17 -4.28 15.42
CA SER A 40 3.87 -4.98 15.45
C SER A 40 3.52 -5.76 14.17
N ALA A 41 4.34 -5.69 13.11
CA ALA A 41 3.99 -6.26 11.80
C ALA A 41 4.48 -7.69 11.55
N CYS A 42 5.22 -8.29 12.49
CA CYS A 42 5.85 -9.59 12.29
C CYS A 42 5.15 -10.67 13.13
N VAL A 43 4.17 -11.39 12.55
CA VAL A 43 3.70 -12.65 13.14
C VAL A 43 4.55 -13.79 12.60
N SER A 44 5.18 -14.56 13.49
CA SER A 44 5.96 -15.73 13.11
C SER A 44 5.05 -16.91 12.75
N ALA A 45 5.48 -17.80 11.85
CA ALA A 45 4.74 -19.01 11.52
C ALA A 45 4.42 -19.87 12.74
N LYS A 46 5.29 -19.88 13.75
CA LYS A 46 5.06 -20.58 15.02
C LYS A 46 3.96 -19.91 15.85
N GLU A 47 3.96 -18.60 15.91
CA GLU A 47 2.94 -17.81 16.59
C GLU A 47 1.58 -17.99 15.93
N GLN A 48 1.57 -17.97 14.59
CA GLN A 48 0.36 -18.19 13.81
C GLN A 48 -0.20 -19.60 14.02
N ARG A 49 0.66 -20.63 14.03
CA ARG A 49 0.23 -21.98 14.40
C ARG A 49 -0.31 -22.06 15.82
N ALA A 50 0.27 -21.33 16.78
CA ALA A 50 -0.24 -21.29 18.15
C ALA A 50 -1.63 -20.64 18.23
N MET A 51 -1.87 -19.59 17.45
CA MET A 51 -3.20 -18.98 17.32
C MET A 51 -4.22 -19.96 16.74
N ASP A 52 -3.84 -20.74 15.71
CA ASP A 52 -4.73 -21.74 15.11
C ASP A 52 -5.07 -22.87 16.07
N LEU A 53 -4.06 -23.33 16.82
CA LEU A 53 -4.24 -24.34 17.86
C LEU A 53 -5.25 -23.84 18.91
N GLY A 54 -5.11 -22.59 19.34
CA GLY A 54 -6.06 -21.94 20.25
C GLY A 54 -7.45 -21.86 19.65
N GLN A 55 -7.56 -21.39 18.41
CA GLN A 55 -8.85 -21.25 17.73
C GLN A 55 -9.59 -22.59 17.57
N CYS A 56 -8.90 -23.67 17.18
CA CYS A 56 -9.50 -24.99 17.11
C CYS A 56 -9.87 -25.56 18.50
N ALA A 57 -9.07 -25.28 19.54
CA ALA A 57 -9.40 -25.66 20.90
C ALA A 57 -10.63 -24.91 21.44
N ASP A 58 -10.77 -23.62 21.10
CA ASP A 58 -11.91 -22.78 21.49
C ASP A 58 -13.22 -23.22 20.83
N PHE A 59 -13.16 -23.82 19.64
CA PHE A 59 -14.30 -24.50 19.01
C PHE A 59 -14.69 -25.82 19.70
N GLY A 60 -13.92 -26.26 20.69
CA GLY A 60 -14.17 -27.49 21.45
C GLY A 60 -13.52 -28.75 20.86
N PHE A 61 -12.67 -28.62 19.85
CA PHE A 61 -11.94 -29.77 19.31
C PHE A 61 -10.81 -30.18 20.25
N GLN A 62 -10.70 -31.48 20.49
CA GLN A 62 -9.69 -32.02 21.41
C GLN A 62 -8.37 -32.31 20.68
N PRO A 63 -7.22 -31.80 21.16
CA PRO A 63 -5.93 -32.02 20.52
C PRO A 63 -5.61 -33.52 20.37
N GLY A 64 -5.01 -33.89 19.24
CA GLY A 64 -4.69 -35.28 18.93
C GLY A 64 -5.84 -36.12 18.37
N THR A 65 -7.01 -35.52 18.15
CA THR A 65 -8.14 -36.15 17.44
C THR A 65 -8.11 -35.79 15.95
N ASP A 66 -8.77 -36.62 15.14
CA ASP A 66 -8.95 -36.36 13.71
C ASP A 66 -9.76 -35.09 13.45
N ALA A 67 -10.77 -34.81 14.27
CA ALA A 67 -11.56 -33.60 14.20
C ALA A 67 -10.72 -32.32 14.42
N PHE A 68 -9.75 -32.37 15.32
CA PHE A 68 -8.81 -31.27 15.53
C PHE A 68 -7.86 -31.08 14.35
N ALA A 69 -7.36 -32.18 13.77
CA ALA A 69 -6.54 -32.12 12.56
C ALA A 69 -7.31 -31.52 11.38
N GLN A 70 -8.58 -31.89 11.23
CA GLN A 70 -9.47 -31.34 10.21
C GLN A 70 -9.69 -29.84 10.37
N CYS A 71 -9.93 -29.36 11.60
CA CYS A 71 -10.04 -27.92 11.89
C CYS A 71 -8.77 -27.17 11.49
N MET A 72 -7.60 -27.69 11.87
CA MET A 72 -6.31 -27.07 11.54
C MET A 72 -6.07 -26.98 10.03
N MET A 73 -6.44 -28.02 9.28
CA MET A 73 -6.35 -28.04 7.81
C MET A 73 -7.32 -27.06 7.16
N ASP A 74 -8.52 -26.90 7.70
CA ASP A 74 -9.50 -25.95 7.18
C ASP A 74 -9.04 -24.50 7.38
N VAL A 75 -8.57 -24.17 8.58
CA VAL A 75 -8.02 -22.84 8.89
C VAL A 75 -6.82 -22.51 8.00
N SER A 76 -5.92 -23.47 7.74
CA SER A 76 -4.80 -23.24 6.83
C SER A 76 -5.26 -22.98 5.39
N GLN A 77 -6.19 -23.80 4.87
CA GLN A 77 -6.73 -23.64 3.52
C GLN A 77 -7.46 -22.32 3.34
N GLN A 78 -8.31 -21.92 4.29
CA GLN A 78 -9.02 -20.64 4.23
C GLN A 78 -8.05 -19.45 4.14
N ARG A 79 -6.92 -19.51 4.86
CA ARG A 79 -5.89 -18.47 4.76
C ARG A 79 -5.22 -18.45 3.41
N GLU A 80 -4.83 -19.60 2.88
CA GLU A 80 -4.20 -19.69 1.56
C GLU A 80 -5.14 -19.13 0.49
N MET A 81 -6.43 -19.47 0.54
CA MET A 81 -7.46 -18.90 -0.33
C MET A 81 -7.55 -17.38 -0.18
N MET A 82 -7.58 -16.85 1.05
CA MET A 82 -7.58 -15.40 1.27
C MET A 82 -6.33 -14.72 0.71
N GLN A 83 -5.16 -15.33 0.88
CA GLN A 83 -3.90 -14.82 0.35
C GLN A 83 -3.92 -14.81 -1.18
N GLN A 84 -4.32 -15.91 -1.81
CA GLN A 84 -4.46 -16.02 -3.26
C GLN A 84 -5.44 -14.99 -3.82
N ASN A 85 -6.61 -14.82 -3.19
CA ASN A 85 -7.59 -13.83 -3.59
C ASN A 85 -7.04 -12.40 -3.50
N ARG A 86 -6.28 -12.08 -2.44
CA ARG A 86 -5.63 -10.76 -2.30
C ARG A 86 -4.60 -10.52 -3.41
N LEU A 87 -3.78 -11.53 -3.72
CA LEU A 87 -2.80 -11.43 -4.81
C LEU A 87 -3.48 -11.22 -6.16
N LEU A 88 -4.54 -11.98 -6.45
CA LEU A 88 -5.32 -11.83 -7.69
C LEU A 88 -5.94 -10.43 -7.79
N ALA A 89 -6.56 -9.94 -6.71
CA ALA A 89 -7.13 -8.60 -6.66
C ALA A 89 -6.06 -7.52 -6.88
N GLN A 90 -4.89 -7.68 -6.28
CA GLN A 90 -3.77 -6.77 -6.46
C GLN A 90 -3.26 -6.77 -7.92
N GLN A 91 -3.13 -7.94 -8.54
CA GLN A 91 -2.72 -8.06 -9.93
C GLN A 91 -3.71 -7.36 -10.87
N ALA A 92 -5.02 -7.53 -10.64
CA ALA A 92 -6.06 -6.86 -11.42
C ALA A 92 -5.96 -5.32 -11.32
N GLN A 93 -5.69 -4.79 -10.12
CA GLN A 93 -5.51 -3.36 -9.90
C GLN A 93 -4.27 -2.81 -10.62
N LEU A 94 -3.14 -3.54 -10.58
CA LEU A 94 -1.91 -3.14 -11.28
C LEU A 94 -2.12 -3.14 -12.80
N ALA A 95 -2.81 -4.16 -13.34
CA ALA A 95 -3.16 -4.21 -14.75
C ALA A 95 -4.05 -3.04 -15.17
N ALA A 96 -5.04 -2.66 -14.34
CA ALA A 96 -5.89 -1.49 -14.62
C ALA A 96 -5.08 -0.19 -14.64
N ARG A 97 -4.22 0.04 -13.63
CA ARG A 97 -3.33 1.21 -13.57
C ARG A 97 -2.41 1.29 -14.79
N ASN A 98 -1.81 0.16 -15.19
CA ASN A 98 -0.90 0.12 -16.33
C ASN A 98 -1.61 0.52 -17.64
N ARG A 99 -2.87 0.12 -17.83
CA ARG A 99 -3.70 0.53 -18.98
C ARG A 99 -3.98 2.02 -18.98
N GLU A 100 -4.31 2.60 -17.82
CA GLU A 100 -4.54 4.04 -17.68
C GLU A 100 -3.27 4.83 -18.03
N GLU A 101 -2.13 4.41 -17.49
CA GLU A 101 -0.83 5.02 -17.78
C GLU A 101 -0.48 4.96 -19.27
N GLU A 102 -0.73 3.82 -19.93
CA GLU A 102 -0.54 3.66 -21.38
C GLU A 102 -1.44 4.63 -22.16
N SER A 103 -2.74 4.67 -21.86
CA SER A 103 -3.68 5.59 -22.52
C SER A 103 -3.29 7.06 -22.33
N ARG A 104 -2.78 7.42 -21.15
CA ARG A 104 -2.31 8.77 -20.82
C ARG A 104 -1.07 9.12 -21.65
N ARG A 105 -0.14 8.19 -21.83
CA ARG A 105 1.07 8.40 -22.64
C ARG A 105 0.72 8.58 -24.12
N ASP A 106 -0.21 7.79 -24.64
CA ASP A 106 -0.67 7.94 -26.03
C ASP A 106 -1.39 9.26 -26.26
N LEU A 107 -2.23 9.69 -25.31
CA LEU A 107 -2.83 11.02 -25.33
C LEU A 107 -1.75 12.11 -25.37
N TYR A 108 -0.75 12.05 -24.50
CA TYR A 108 0.32 13.05 -24.47
C TYR A 108 1.15 13.06 -25.75
N ARG A 109 1.44 11.88 -26.31
CA ARG A 109 2.07 11.75 -27.63
C ARG A 109 1.23 12.47 -28.69
N ALA A 110 -0.05 12.14 -28.82
CA ALA A 110 -0.94 12.74 -29.81
C ALA A 110 -1.05 14.27 -29.66
N LEU A 111 -1.24 14.77 -28.43
CA LEU A 111 -1.36 16.20 -28.15
C LEU A 111 -0.07 16.97 -28.50
N SER A 112 1.11 16.41 -28.20
CA SER A 112 2.38 17.05 -28.55
C SER A 112 2.60 17.16 -30.06
N LEU A 113 2.16 16.14 -30.83
CA LEU A 113 2.23 16.13 -32.29
C LEU A 113 1.26 17.13 -32.92
N GLN A 114 0.06 17.26 -32.37
CA GLN A 114 -0.92 18.25 -32.82
C GLN A 114 -0.44 19.69 -32.67
N ARG A 115 0.44 19.95 -31.68
CA ARG A 115 0.98 21.29 -31.41
C ARG A 115 2.27 21.59 -32.18
N THR A 116 2.74 20.67 -33.02
CA THR A 116 3.94 20.89 -33.82
C THR A 116 3.77 22.14 -34.71
N GLY A 117 4.74 23.05 -34.65
CA GLY A 117 4.71 24.33 -35.36
C GLY A 117 4.04 25.48 -34.59
N ASP A 118 3.29 25.21 -33.54
CA ASP A 118 2.73 26.25 -32.67
C ASP A 118 3.82 26.83 -31.75
N LYS A 119 4.12 28.12 -31.91
CA LYS A 119 5.16 28.81 -31.14
C LYS A 119 4.76 29.08 -29.69
N ASN A 120 3.48 28.97 -29.34
CA ASN A 120 2.98 29.20 -27.99
C ASN A 120 3.35 28.07 -27.01
N PHE A 121 3.67 26.88 -27.52
CA PHE A 121 4.07 25.73 -26.70
C PHE A 121 5.58 25.53 -26.75
N PRO A 122 6.29 25.27 -25.65
CA PRO A 122 7.71 24.93 -25.68
C PRO A 122 7.96 23.56 -26.33
N VAL A 123 9.17 23.31 -26.85
CA VAL A 123 9.55 21.99 -27.37
C VAL A 123 9.65 20.99 -26.22
N CYS A 124 9.09 19.79 -26.39
CA CYS A 124 9.22 18.73 -25.40
C CYS A 124 10.69 18.31 -25.20
N GLY A 125 11.04 17.97 -23.96
CA GLY A 125 12.40 17.54 -23.59
C GLY A 125 12.38 16.65 -22.35
N ALA A 126 13.57 16.30 -21.85
CA ALA A 126 13.70 15.39 -20.71
C ALA A 126 12.99 15.86 -19.42
N SER A 127 12.76 17.17 -19.28
CA SER A 127 12.04 17.76 -18.15
C SER A 127 10.51 17.80 -18.32
N SER A 128 9.99 17.37 -19.47
CA SER A 128 8.54 17.39 -19.72
C SER A 128 7.83 16.21 -19.06
N ALA A 129 6.61 16.42 -18.56
CA ALA A 129 5.83 15.44 -17.79
C ALA A 129 5.27 14.25 -18.62
N GLY A 130 5.78 14.02 -19.83
CA GLY A 130 5.43 12.87 -20.65
C GLY A 130 6.56 11.86 -20.72
N GLY A 131 7.08 11.60 -21.92
CA GLY A 131 8.13 10.60 -22.12
C GLY A 131 8.88 10.76 -23.43
N LEU A 132 9.89 9.91 -23.60
CA LEU A 132 10.64 9.77 -24.85
C LEU A 132 10.04 8.62 -25.67
N ASP A 133 9.72 8.88 -26.93
CA ASP A 133 9.40 7.83 -27.87
C ASP A 133 10.70 7.13 -28.31
N ALA A 134 10.85 5.87 -27.89
CA ALA A 134 12.05 5.08 -28.16
C ALA A 134 12.28 4.81 -29.66
N ARG A 135 11.25 4.91 -30.51
CA ARG A 135 11.39 4.59 -31.95
C ARG A 135 12.07 5.70 -32.73
N ASN A 136 11.77 6.95 -32.39
CA ASN A 136 12.21 8.13 -33.15
C ASN A 136 13.00 9.14 -32.31
N GLY A 137 13.20 8.88 -31.01
CA GLY A 137 13.93 9.77 -30.11
C GLY A 137 13.23 11.10 -29.83
N THR A 138 11.92 11.19 -30.09
CA THR A 138 11.14 12.44 -29.89
C THR A 138 10.50 12.45 -28.52
N TRP A 139 10.71 13.54 -27.77
CA TRP A 139 10.02 13.77 -26.51
C TRP A 139 8.56 14.20 -26.75
N TYR A 140 7.65 13.76 -25.89
CA TYR A 140 6.24 14.15 -25.88
C TYR A 140 5.78 14.48 -24.46
N GLY A 141 4.69 15.25 -24.33
CA GLY A 141 4.15 15.63 -23.04
C GLY A 141 2.88 16.48 -23.12
N PRO A 142 2.22 16.73 -21.97
CA PRO A 142 0.91 17.36 -21.92
C PRO A 142 0.90 18.83 -22.35
N ASN A 143 1.98 19.57 -22.09
CA ASN A 143 2.05 21.03 -22.25
C ASN A 143 3.25 21.48 -23.11
N CYS A 144 3.64 20.65 -24.08
CA CYS A 144 4.74 20.93 -24.99
C CYS A 144 4.40 20.41 -26.39
N ARG A 145 5.18 20.85 -27.39
CA ARG A 145 5.09 20.39 -28.77
C ARG A 145 6.23 19.43 -29.12
N ALA A 146 5.96 18.49 -30.02
CA ALA A 146 7.02 17.70 -30.62
C ALA A 146 7.95 18.59 -31.48
N LYS A 147 9.19 18.13 -31.67
CA LYS A 147 10.20 18.86 -32.45
C LYS A 147 9.89 18.81 -33.94
#